data_AF-A0A2D7WWH0-F1
#
_entry.id   AF-A0A2D7WWH0-F1
#
_cell.length_a   1.000
_cell.length_b   1.000
_cell.length_c   1.000
_cell.angle_alpha   90.00
_cell.angle_beta   90.00
_cell.angle_gamma   90.00
#
_symmetry.space_group_name_H-M   'P 1'
#
loop_
_entity.id
_entity.type
_entity.pdbx_description
1 polymer ?
#
loop_
_entity_poly.entity_id
_entity_poly.type
_entity_poly.pdbx_seq_one_letter_code
_entity_poly.pdbx_strand_id
1 'polypeptide(L)'
;MNESLLSALVALLVLVFFIFKARSGFKKYRAALNALVAKYTFDNLDNDTKSKVIDRTLDIVPNIDNDLNRDSLSELRDYERYGFIALAMAELDIPPAVRSFDWQYVKNSFTALIDAGKEIQLAQRQIWKSDGITVDFEEPDSSVGSEESTTQSHFEFTPSMPDVSKGTIIKDRKIGGTGLLFYKDAPSLSENISGNLPHLHFHYMMIAFRENSSEPFLLVTLESIIGQTENNLCAFDNKGIHHNFGKRDDLTDQDRFESEAIKVLAQFFKNELEIAKESAKIAQDKHETAIRRHKLYEATIRDKNKPKS
;
A
#
# COMPACT_ATOMS: atom_id res chain seq x y z
N MET A 1 2.32 42.25 -8.60
CA MET A 1 1.27 41.47 -7.90
C MET A 1 1.50 41.66 -6.42
N ASN A 2 0.49 42.10 -5.65
CA ASN A 2 0.68 42.43 -4.22
C ASN A 2 0.99 41.16 -3.43
N GLU A 3 1.98 41.22 -2.54
CA GLU A 3 2.38 40.09 -1.67
C GLU A 3 1.21 39.55 -0.83
N SER A 4 0.26 40.42 -0.48
CA SER A 4 -0.99 40.06 0.21
C SER A 4 -1.91 39.19 -0.65
N LEU A 5 -2.00 39.44 -1.96
CA LEU A 5 -2.81 38.62 -2.88
C LEU A 5 -2.19 37.23 -3.08
N LEU A 6 -0.86 37.16 -3.20
CA LEU A 6 -0.16 35.88 -3.31
C LEU A 6 -0.34 35.03 -2.05
N SER A 7 -0.19 35.63 -0.87
CA SER A 7 -0.36 34.92 0.42
C SER A 7 -1.79 34.40 0.61
N ALA A 8 -2.80 35.20 0.24
CA ALA A 8 -4.19 34.78 0.30
C ALA A 8 -4.49 33.61 -0.65
N LEU A 9 -3.90 33.61 -1.86
CA LEU A 9 -4.06 32.54 -2.83
C LEU A 9 -3.42 31.22 -2.36
N VAL A 10 -2.23 31.28 -1.77
CA VAL A 10 -1.57 30.09 -1.20
C VAL A 10 -2.40 29.52 -0.04
N ALA A 11 -2.90 30.36 0.86
CA ALA A 11 -3.75 29.91 1.96
C ALA A 11 -5.03 29.22 1.47
N LEU A 12 -5.66 29.76 0.41
CA LEU A 12 -6.83 29.16 -0.21
C LEU A 12 -6.53 27.79 -0.82
N LEU A 13 -5.42 27.66 -1.55
CA LEU A 13 -5.01 26.38 -2.15
C LEU A 13 -4.74 25.31 -1.08
N VAL A 14 -4.07 25.68 0.01
CA VAL A 14 -3.82 24.78 1.15
C VAL A 14 -5.14 24.34 1.79
N LEU A 15 -6.07 25.26 2.03
CA LEU A 15 -7.39 24.93 2.58
C LEU A 15 -8.16 23.96 1.67
N VAL A 16 -8.19 24.25 0.38
CA VAL A 16 -8.84 23.40 -0.64
C VAL A 16 -8.22 22.00 -0.64
N PHE A 17 -6.89 21.90 -0.60
CA PHE A 17 -6.18 20.62 -0.49
C PHE A 17 -6.60 19.82 0.75
N PHE A 18 -6.67 20.44 1.93
CA PHE A 18 -7.12 19.77 3.16
C PHE A 18 -8.57 19.29 3.06
N ILE A 19 -9.47 20.08 2.45
CA ILE A 19 -10.86 19.69 2.22
C ILE A 19 -10.93 18.45 1.32
N PHE A 20 -10.19 18.43 0.21
CA PHE A 20 -10.14 17.27 -0.68
C PHE A 20 -9.58 16.03 0.01
N LYS A 21 -8.50 16.19 0.79
CA LYS A 21 -7.90 15.09 1.56
C LYS A 21 -8.86 14.52 2.60
N ALA A 22 -9.57 15.37 3.35
CA ALA A 22 -10.58 14.95 4.30
C ALA A 22 -11.73 14.20 3.62
N ARG A 23 -12.27 14.75 2.51
CA ARG A 23 -13.33 14.08 1.73
C ARG A 23 -12.89 12.73 1.18
N SER A 24 -11.64 12.60 0.75
CA SER A 24 -11.07 11.32 0.30
C SER A 24 -11.03 10.31 1.45
N GLY A 25 -10.47 10.68 2.60
CA GLY A 25 -10.41 9.82 3.78
C GLY A 25 -11.80 9.34 4.26
N PHE A 26 -12.80 10.22 4.25
CA PHE A 26 -14.17 9.81 4.57
C PHE A 26 -14.73 8.79 3.57
N LYS A 27 -14.45 8.92 2.26
CA LYS A 27 -14.90 7.92 1.29
C LYS A 27 -14.23 6.57 1.52
N LYS A 28 -12.91 6.55 1.76
CA LYS A 28 -12.16 5.33 2.07
C LYS A 28 -12.71 4.65 3.32
N TYR A 29 -12.98 5.43 4.37
CA TYR A 29 -13.58 4.96 5.61
C TYR A 29 -14.94 4.28 5.43
N ARG A 30 -15.82 4.91 4.64
CA ARG A 30 -17.14 4.35 4.33
C ARG A 30 -17.04 3.06 3.52
N ALA A 31 -16.14 3.02 2.54
CA ALA A 31 -15.88 1.81 1.77
C ALA A 31 -15.34 0.67 2.66
N ALA A 32 -14.43 0.99 3.59
CA ALA A 32 -13.88 0.02 4.54
C ALA A 32 -14.96 -0.54 5.48
N LEU A 33 -15.84 0.32 6.01
CA LEU A 33 -16.99 -0.14 6.80
C LEU A 33 -17.90 -1.07 6.00
N ASN A 34 -18.28 -0.69 4.78
CA ASN A 34 -19.08 -1.54 3.91
C ASN A 34 -18.45 -2.92 3.73
N ALA A 35 -17.15 -2.98 3.39
CA ALA A 35 -16.48 -4.25 3.14
C ALA A 35 -16.39 -5.14 4.39
N LEU A 36 -16.05 -4.57 5.55
CA LEU A 36 -16.00 -5.33 6.81
C LEU A 36 -17.39 -5.85 7.23
N VAL A 37 -18.41 -4.99 7.16
CA VAL A 37 -19.77 -5.39 7.48
C VAL A 37 -20.30 -6.42 6.49
N ALA A 38 -19.94 -6.31 5.20
CA ALA A 38 -20.27 -7.29 4.19
C ALA A 38 -19.61 -8.64 4.43
N LYS A 39 -18.33 -8.69 4.81
CA LYS A 39 -17.69 -9.96 5.22
C LYS A 39 -18.47 -10.63 6.33
N TYR A 40 -18.69 -9.91 7.43
CA TYR A 40 -19.41 -10.46 8.56
C TYR A 40 -20.84 -10.89 8.21
N THR A 41 -21.55 -10.07 7.43
CA THR A 41 -22.92 -10.40 7.00
C THR A 41 -22.90 -11.63 6.11
N PHE A 42 -21.99 -11.70 5.13
CA PHE A 42 -21.87 -12.79 4.18
C PHE A 42 -21.57 -14.10 4.89
N ASP A 43 -20.61 -14.11 5.81
CA ASP A 43 -20.22 -15.32 6.55
C ASP A 43 -21.40 -15.95 7.31
N ASN A 44 -22.37 -15.12 7.75
CA ASN A 44 -23.58 -15.54 8.47
C ASN A 44 -24.79 -15.88 7.58
N LEU A 45 -24.69 -15.74 6.25
CA LEU A 45 -25.75 -16.16 5.32
C LEU A 45 -25.75 -17.67 5.10
N ASP A 46 -26.91 -18.22 4.78
CA ASP A 46 -27.04 -19.60 4.28
C ASP A 46 -26.46 -19.74 2.86
N ASN A 47 -26.16 -20.98 2.45
CA ASN A 47 -25.48 -21.24 1.18
C ASN A 47 -26.27 -20.82 -0.07
N ASP A 48 -27.61 -20.89 -0.03
CA ASP A 48 -28.46 -20.47 -1.16
C ASP A 48 -28.39 -18.94 -1.32
N THR A 49 -28.52 -18.21 -0.22
CA THR A 49 -28.38 -16.74 -0.23
C THR A 49 -26.96 -16.31 -0.59
N LYS A 50 -25.92 -17.00 -0.10
CA LYS A 50 -24.53 -16.76 -0.52
C LYS A 50 -24.35 -16.88 -2.03
N SER A 51 -24.89 -17.94 -2.64
CA SER A 51 -24.83 -18.11 -4.10
C SER A 51 -25.47 -16.95 -4.84
N LYS A 52 -26.67 -16.50 -4.41
CA LYS A 52 -27.37 -15.36 -5.02
C LYS A 52 -26.57 -14.07 -4.92
N VAL A 53 -25.91 -13.82 -3.79
CA VAL A 53 -25.05 -12.65 -3.60
C VAL A 53 -23.83 -12.69 -4.51
N ILE A 54 -23.21 -13.87 -4.68
CA ILE A 54 -22.07 -14.05 -5.59
C ILE A 54 -22.51 -13.86 -7.04
N ASP A 55 -23.62 -14.45 -7.46
CA ASP A 55 -24.14 -14.28 -8.83
C ASP A 55 -24.45 -12.81 -9.10
N ARG A 56 -25.08 -12.12 -8.14
CA ARG A 56 -25.35 -10.70 -8.26
C ARG A 56 -24.09 -9.85 -8.27
N THR A 57 -23.06 -10.26 -7.53
CA THR A 57 -21.75 -9.60 -7.54
C THR A 57 -21.13 -9.68 -8.94
N LEU A 58 -21.16 -10.84 -9.59
CA LEU A 58 -20.67 -11.02 -10.95
C LEU A 58 -21.47 -10.17 -11.97
N ASP A 59 -22.78 -10.04 -11.79
CA ASP A 59 -23.63 -9.16 -12.61
C ASP A 59 -23.31 -7.66 -12.45
N ILE A 60 -22.82 -7.25 -11.28
CA ILE A 60 -22.48 -5.85 -10.94
C ILE A 60 -21.05 -5.47 -11.37
N VAL A 61 -20.20 -6.46 -11.64
CA VAL A 61 -18.85 -6.27 -12.18
C VAL A 61 -18.80 -6.46 -13.72
N PRO A 62 -19.71 -5.93 -14.56
CA PRO A 62 -19.47 -5.90 -15.99
C PRO A 62 -18.57 -4.69 -16.27
N ASN A 63 -17.47 -4.90 -16.99
CA ASN A 63 -16.54 -3.90 -17.57
C ASN A 63 -15.19 -3.63 -16.87
N ILE A 64 -14.71 -4.46 -15.94
CA ILE A 64 -13.31 -4.32 -15.47
C ILE A 64 -12.35 -5.26 -16.21
N ASP A 65 -12.80 -6.45 -16.61
CA ASP A 65 -12.19 -7.29 -17.64
C ASP A 65 -13.21 -8.36 -18.05
N ASN A 66 -13.25 -8.80 -19.30
CA ASN A 66 -14.26 -9.76 -19.79
C ASN A 66 -14.16 -11.18 -19.15
N ASP A 67 -13.21 -11.40 -18.26
CA ASP A 67 -12.87 -12.73 -17.71
C ASP A 67 -13.20 -12.90 -16.21
N LEU A 68 -13.89 -11.94 -15.57
CA LEU A 68 -14.24 -12.05 -14.15
C LEU A 68 -15.34 -13.11 -13.92
N ASN A 69 -14.93 -14.27 -13.43
CA ASN A 69 -15.77 -15.41 -13.06
C ASN A 69 -15.71 -15.68 -11.54
N ARG A 70 -16.46 -16.68 -11.05
CA ARG A 70 -16.50 -17.06 -9.62
C ARG A 70 -15.10 -17.34 -9.04
N ASP A 71 -14.23 -17.99 -9.80
CA ASP A 71 -12.88 -18.34 -9.36
C ASP A 71 -12.03 -17.06 -9.20
N SER A 72 -12.05 -16.17 -10.20
CA SER A 72 -11.36 -14.88 -10.13
C SER A 72 -11.86 -13.96 -9.02
N LEU A 73 -13.15 -14.02 -8.66
CA LEU A 73 -13.69 -13.27 -7.53
C LEU A 73 -13.09 -13.76 -6.20
N SER A 74 -12.80 -15.06 -6.09
CA SER A 74 -12.18 -15.65 -4.90
C SER A 74 -10.70 -15.29 -4.76
N GLU A 75 -10.02 -15.00 -5.89
CA GLU A 75 -8.61 -14.58 -5.96
C GLU A 75 -8.40 -13.11 -5.59
N LEU A 76 -9.46 -12.29 -5.58
CA LEU A 76 -9.38 -10.90 -5.13
C LEU A 76 -9.01 -10.83 -3.64
N ARG A 77 -8.32 -9.75 -3.26
CA ARG A 77 -8.07 -9.47 -1.84
C ARG A 77 -9.40 -9.30 -1.13
N ASP A 78 -9.44 -9.73 0.13
CA ASP A 78 -10.65 -9.75 0.94
C ASP A 78 -11.43 -8.44 0.93
N TYR A 79 -10.75 -7.31 1.14
CA TYR A 79 -11.42 -6.01 1.15
C TYR A 79 -11.99 -5.61 -0.23
N GLU A 80 -11.39 -6.07 -1.33
CA GLU A 80 -11.87 -5.82 -2.69
C GLU A 80 -13.11 -6.67 -2.97
N ARG A 81 -12.98 -7.99 -2.70
CA ARG A 81 -14.04 -8.97 -2.80
C ARG A 81 -15.28 -8.54 -2.00
N TYR A 82 -15.08 -8.21 -0.72
CA TYR A 82 -16.18 -7.80 0.15
C TYR A 82 -16.69 -6.39 -0.15
N GLY A 83 -15.90 -5.53 -0.80
CA GLY A 83 -16.35 -4.26 -1.34
C GLY A 83 -17.40 -4.41 -2.44
N PHE A 84 -17.27 -5.42 -3.31
CA PHE A 84 -18.27 -5.77 -4.32
C PHE A 84 -19.47 -6.50 -3.73
N ILE A 85 -19.22 -7.46 -2.83
CA ILE A 85 -20.28 -8.19 -2.12
C ILE A 85 -21.20 -7.22 -1.34
N ALA A 86 -20.64 -6.17 -0.73
CA ALA A 86 -21.44 -5.14 -0.06
C ALA A 86 -22.46 -4.47 -1.00
N LEU A 87 -22.05 -4.20 -2.24
CA LEU A 87 -22.93 -3.59 -3.25
C LEU A 87 -24.01 -4.57 -3.70
N ALA A 88 -23.65 -5.84 -3.93
CA ALA A 88 -24.61 -6.88 -4.26
C ALA A 88 -25.64 -7.12 -3.15
N MET A 89 -25.21 -7.13 -1.89
CA MET A 89 -26.12 -7.24 -0.75
C MET A 89 -27.09 -6.07 -0.66
N ALA A 90 -26.60 -4.85 -0.92
CA ALA A 90 -27.45 -3.67 -0.95
C ALA A 90 -28.49 -3.73 -2.08
N GLU A 91 -28.13 -4.23 -3.26
CA GLU A 91 -29.08 -4.40 -4.38
C GLU A 91 -30.08 -5.54 -4.19
N LEU A 92 -29.73 -6.54 -3.39
CA LEU A 92 -30.62 -7.65 -3.02
C LEU A 92 -31.46 -7.36 -1.76
N ASP A 93 -31.43 -6.14 -1.25
CA ASP A 93 -32.11 -5.72 -0.01
C ASP A 93 -31.75 -6.61 1.21
N ILE A 94 -30.55 -7.18 1.24
CA ILE A 94 -30.07 -7.97 2.37
C ILE A 94 -29.59 -7.01 3.45
N PRO A 95 -30.20 -6.96 4.65
CA PRO A 95 -29.77 -6.04 5.69
C PRO A 95 -28.40 -6.44 6.27
N PRO A 96 -27.57 -5.47 6.69
CA PRO A 96 -26.31 -5.78 7.34
C PRO A 96 -26.55 -6.48 8.70
N ALA A 97 -25.71 -7.44 9.04
CA ALA A 97 -25.80 -8.15 10.32
C ALA A 97 -25.35 -7.27 11.51
N VAL A 98 -24.66 -6.17 11.25
CA VAL A 98 -24.24 -5.17 12.24
C VAL A 98 -25.38 -4.16 12.44
N ARG A 99 -25.98 -4.10 13.64
CA ARG A 99 -27.25 -3.39 13.89
C ARG A 99 -27.15 -1.88 13.75
N SER A 100 -25.96 -1.34 13.99
CA SER A 100 -25.71 0.10 13.96
C SER A 100 -25.33 0.63 12.57
N PHE A 101 -25.46 -0.21 11.54
CA PHE A 101 -24.97 0.08 10.20
C PHE A 101 -26.08 -0.02 9.16
N ASP A 102 -26.02 0.87 8.17
CA ASP A 102 -26.79 0.79 6.93
C ASP A 102 -25.81 0.80 5.76
N TRP A 103 -26.13 0.09 4.69
CA TRP A 103 -25.29 0.09 3.49
C TRP A 103 -25.07 1.50 2.96
N GLN A 104 -23.81 1.86 2.75
CA GLN A 104 -23.46 3.19 2.28
C GLN A 104 -23.16 3.14 0.78
N TYR A 105 -23.85 3.93 -0.03
CA TYR A 105 -23.53 3.98 -1.44
C TYR A 105 -22.17 4.64 -1.67
N VAL A 106 -21.20 3.86 -2.16
CA VAL A 106 -19.88 4.33 -2.57
C VAL A 106 -19.72 4.07 -4.06
N LYS A 107 -19.71 5.16 -4.85
CA LYS A 107 -19.70 5.12 -6.33
C LYS A 107 -18.60 4.22 -6.93
N ASN A 108 -17.51 4.00 -6.22
CA ASN A 108 -16.45 3.07 -6.61
C ASN A 108 -15.72 2.57 -5.34
N SER A 109 -16.29 1.54 -4.70
CA SER A 109 -15.76 0.96 -3.46
C SER A 109 -14.32 0.43 -3.63
N PHE A 110 -14.00 -0.12 -4.80
CA PHE A 110 -12.69 -0.67 -5.13
C PHE A 110 -11.58 0.39 -5.06
N THR A 111 -11.69 1.45 -5.87
CA THR A 111 -10.68 2.53 -5.87
C THR A 111 -10.59 3.25 -4.54
N ALA A 112 -11.68 3.27 -3.75
CA ALA A 112 -11.69 3.86 -2.43
C ALA A 112 -10.91 3.05 -1.40
N LEU A 113 -10.69 1.75 -1.62
CA LEU A 113 -9.98 0.87 -0.70
C LEU A 113 -8.48 0.74 -1.00
N ILE A 114 -8.01 1.23 -2.16
CA ILE A 114 -6.58 1.36 -2.45
C ILE A 114 -5.94 2.27 -1.39
N ASP A 115 -4.89 1.78 -0.73
CA ASP A 115 -4.19 2.45 0.38
C ASP A 115 -5.13 2.90 1.52
N ALA A 116 -6.14 2.11 1.85
CA ALA A 116 -7.11 2.40 2.92
C ALA A 116 -6.75 1.73 4.27
N GLY A 117 -5.50 1.27 4.46
CA GLY A 117 -5.12 0.49 5.66
C GLY A 117 -5.42 1.20 6.99
N LYS A 118 -5.22 2.52 7.07
CA LYS A 118 -5.57 3.31 8.24
C LYS A 118 -7.09 3.35 8.45
N GLU A 119 -7.84 3.55 7.39
CA GLU A 119 -9.30 3.61 7.41
C GLU A 119 -9.95 2.27 7.75
N ILE A 120 -9.38 1.16 7.29
CA ILE A 120 -9.77 -0.21 7.68
C ILE A 120 -9.62 -0.39 9.18
N GLN A 121 -8.46 -0.05 9.76
CA GLN A 121 -8.25 -0.15 11.22
C GLN A 121 -9.25 0.71 12.03
N LEU A 122 -9.56 1.91 11.54
CA LEU A 122 -10.57 2.77 12.18
C LEU A 122 -11.96 2.14 12.10
N ALA A 123 -12.32 1.55 10.95
CA ALA A 123 -13.61 0.91 10.72
C ALA A 123 -13.78 -0.33 11.61
N GLN A 124 -12.77 -1.20 11.69
CA GLN A 124 -12.73 -2.34 12.62
C GLN A 124 -12.96 -1.88 14.06
N ARG A 125 -12.29 -0.81 14.48
CA ARG A 125 -12.43 -0.25 15.83
C ARG A 125 -13.83 0.32 16.08
N GLN A 126 -14.50 0.86 15.06
CA GLN A 126 -15.89 1.29 15.20
C GLN A 126 -16.81 0.09 15.39
N ILE A 127 -16.73 -0.94 14.53
CA ILE A 127 -17.56 -2.15 14.59
C ILE A 127 -17.41 -2.85 15.95
N TRP A 128 -16.16 -2.99 16.43
CA TRP A 128 -15.89 -3.56 17.75
C TRP A 128 -16.52 -2.73 18.88
N LYS A 129 -16.45 -1.40 18.81
CA LYS A 129 -17.05 -0.53 19.84
C LYS A 129 -18.57 -0.54 19.84
N SER A 130 -19.20 -0.61 18.66
CA SER A 130 -20.66 -0.51 18.54
C SER A 130 -21.35 -1.84 18.84
N ASP A 131 -20.79 -2.94 18.37
CA ASP A 131 -21.46 -4.24 18.35
C ASP A 131 -20.64 -5.37 19.01
N GLY A 132 -19.40 -5.10 19.45
CA GLY A 132 -18.54 -6.09 20.09
C GLY A 132 -17.99 -7.16 19.14
N ILE A 133 -18.11 -6.93 17.83
CA ILE A 133 -17.72 -7.87 16.78
C ILE A 133 -16.29 -7.55 16.32
N THR A 134 -15.47 -8.59 16.17
CA THR A 134 -14.16 -8.51 15.53
C THR A 134 -14.29 -9.07 14.12
N VAL A 135 -13.90 -8.27 13.13
CA VAL A 135 -13.85 -8.67 11.72
C VAL A 135 -12.47 -8.30 11.20
N ASP A 136 -11.74 -9.30 10.72
CA ASP A 136 -10.45 -9.14 10.08
C ASP A 136 -10.56 -9.59 8.63
N PHE A 137 -9.78 -8.97 7.75
CA PHE A 137 -9.60 -9.47 6.40
C PHE A 137 -8.48 -10.51 6.43
N GLU A 138 -8.75 -11.65 5.83
CA GLU A 138 -7.70 -12.62 5.56
C GLU A 138 -6.86 -12.03 4.44
N GLU A 139 -5.59 -11.74 4.72
CA GLU A 139 -4.64 -11.53 3.64
C GLU A 139 -4.61 -12.84 2.84
N PRO A 140 -4.72 -12.80 1.50
CA PRO A 140 -4.69 -14.02 0.71
C PRO A 140 -3.46 -14.82 1.13
N ASP A 141 -3.70 -16.06 1.56
CA ASP A 141 -2.66 -16.98 2.00
C ASP A 141 -1.56 -17.00 0.92
N SER A 142 -0.45 -16.32 1.18
CA SER A 142 0.77 -16.42 0.37
C SER A 142 1.47 -17.78 0.58
N SER A 143 0.74 -18.77 1.09
CA SER A 143 1.22 -19.99 1.72
C SER A 143 0.84 -21.25 0.92
N VAL A 144 1.15 -21.27 -0.38
CA VAL A 144 1.65 -22.51 -1.00
C VAL A 144 3.16 -22.50 -0.88
N GLY A 145 3.67 -22.92 0.28
CA GLY A 145 5.11 -23.07 0.53
C GLY A 145 5.56 -22.50 1.88
N SER A 146 5.16 -23.16 2.96
CA SER A 146 5.66 -22.89 4.31
C SER A 146 7.14 -23.28 4.45
N GLU A 147 8.04 -22.30 4.44
CA GLU A 147 9.26 -22.32 5.27
C GLU A 147 9.53 -20.91 5.79
N GLU A 148 10.06 -20.82 7.00
CA GLU A 148 10.33 -19.61 7.79
C GLU A 148 10.96 -18.47 6.96
N SER A 149 10.12 -17.59 6.40
CA SER A 149 10.59 -16.37 5.75
C SER A 149 10.18 -15.18 6.60
N THR A 150 11.17 -14.57 7.26
CA THR A 150 11.17 -13.16 7.63
C THR A 150 10.45 -12.38 6.54
N THR A 151 9.29 -11.78 6.84
CA THR A 151 8.44 -11.00 5.93
C THR A 151 9.25 -10.29 4.84
N GLN A 152 9.48 -11.00 3.73
CA GLN A 152 10.08 -10.44 2.53
C GLN A 152 8.93 -9.71 1.86
N SER A 153 8.96 -8.39 2.01
CA SER A 153 8.08 -7.51 1.25
C SER A 153 8.32 -7.80 -0.24
N HIS A 154 7.36 -8.45 -0.90
CA HIS A 154 7.39 -8.57 -2.34
C HIS A 154 7.49 -7.17 -2.96
N PHE A 155 8.29 -7.05 -4.02
CA PHE A 155 8.43 -5.80 -4.74
C PHE A 155 7.13 -5.48 -5.50
N GLU A 156 6.43 -4.41 -5.12
CA GLU A 156 5.19 -4.00 -5.78
C GLU A 156 5.47 -3.24 -7.08
N PHE A 157 5.01 -3.76 -8.22
CA PHE A 157 5.13 -3.12 -9.52
C PHE A 157 3.98 -2.14 -9.78
N THR A 158 4.29 -0.89 -10.14
CA THR A 158 3.28 0.13 -10.49
C THR A 158 3.34 0.48 -11.98
N PRO A 159 2.23 0.93 -12.61
CA PRO A 159 2.22 1.26 -14.05
C PRO A 159 3.22 2.36 -14.47
N SER A 160 3.66 3.19 -13.52
CA SER A 160 4.67 4.22 -13.73
C SER A 160 6.11 3.70 -13.66
N MET A 161 6.35 2.42 -13.38
CA MET A 161 7.70 1.85 -13.34
C MET A 161 8.25 1.52 -14.73
N PRO A 162 9.58 1.38 -14.87
CA PRO A 162 10.19 0.91 -16.12
C PRO A 162 9.78 -0.53 -16.45
N ASP A 163 9.47 -0.76 -17.72
CA ASP A 163 9.37 -2.10 -18.30
C ASP A 163 10.77 -2.62 -18.62
N VAL A 164 11.41 -3.21 -17.60
CA VAL A 164 12.80 -3.71 -17.68
C VAL A 164 12.98 -4.81 -18.73
N SER A 165 11.91 -5.47 -19.16
CA SER A 165 11.94 -6.49 -20.22
C SER A 165 12.20 -5.89 -21.60
N LYS A 166 11.85 -4.62 -21.79
CA LYS A 166 12.08 -3.84 -23.01
C LYS A 166 13.37 -3.00 -22.95
N GLY A 167 13.97 -2.86 -21.77
CA GLY A 167 15.25 -2.17 -21.58
C GLY A 167 16.45 -3.01 -22.00
N THR A 168 17.58 -2.36 -22.27
CA THR A 168 18.85 -3.04 -22.59
C THR A 168 19.77 -3.06 -21.39
N ILE A 169 20.21 -4.24 -20.95
CA ILE A 169 21.25 -4.36 -19.92
C ILE A 169 22.56 -3.80 -20.48
N ILE A 170 23.15 -2.85 -19.74
CA ILE A 170 24.44 -2.23 -20.11
C ILE A 170 25.58 -2.69 -19.20
N LYS A 171 25.29 -3.07 -17.96
CA LYS A 171 26.31 -3.42 -16.98
C LYS A 171 25.73 -4.17 -15.79
N ASP A 172 26.54 -5.04 -15.19
CA ASP A 172 26.29 -5.64 -13.89
C ASP A 172 27.42 -5.30 -12.91
N ARG A 173 27.10 -5.25 -11.61
CA ARG A 173 28.08 -4.98 -10.54
C ARG A 173 27.64 -5.63 -9.24
N LYS A 174 28.60 -5.98 -8.39
CA LYS A 174 28.33 -6.38 -6.99
C LYS A 174 29.01 -5.41 -6.03
N ILE A 175 28.28 -4.86 -5.05
CA ILE A 175 28.80 -3.97 -4.01
C ILE A 175 28.27 -4.44 -2.66
N GLY A 176 29.16 -4.89 -1.76
CA GLY A 176 28.79 -5.23 -0.37
C GLY A 176 27.62 -6.20 -0.24
N GLY A 177 27.61 -7.29 -1.03
CA GLY A 177 26.51 -8.26 -1.07
C GLY A 177 25.33 -7.84 -1.97
N THR A 178 25.22 -6.56 -2.34
CA THR A 178 24.16 -6.07 -3.23
C THR A 178 24.52 -6.32 -4.69
N GLY A 179 23.66 -7.02 -5.42
CA GLY A 179 23.74 -7.14 -6.87
C GLY A 179 23.11 -5.93 -7.55
N LEU A 180 23.76 -5.37 -8.56
CA LEU A 180 23.32 -4.21 -9.31
C LEU A 180 23.26 -4.56 -10.79
N LEU A 181 22.14 -4.29 -11.43
CA LEU A 181 21.98 -4.35 -12.87
C LEU A 181 21.65 -2.96 -13.40
N PHE A 182 22.41 -2.50 -14.37
CA PHE A 182 22.17 -1.24 -15.06
C PHE A 182 21.53 -1.52 -16.41
N TYR A 183 20.50 -0.75 -16.72
CA TYR A 183 19.82 -0.80 -18.01
C TYR A 183 19.79 0.60 -18.62
N LYS A 184 19.61 0.63 -19.93
CA LYS A 184 19.26 1.83 -20.68
C LYS A 184 17.97 1.65 -21.46
N ASP A 185 17.36 2.77 -21.81
CA ASP A 185 16.29 2.89 -22.80
C ASP A 185 15.12 1.93 -22.54
N ALA A 186 14.38 2.14 -21.44
CA ALA A 186 13.11 1.42 -21.21
C ALA A 186 11.91 2.36 -21.23
N PRO A 187 10.76 1.92 -21.76
CA PRO A 187 9.51 2.61 -21.57
C PRO A 187 8.92 2.31 -20.19
N SER A 188 7.85 3.02 -19.83
CA SER A 188 7.02 2.64 -18.67
C SER A 188 6.14 1.42 -18.95
N LEU A 189 5.81 0.67 -17.89
CA LEU A 189 4.85 -0.44 -17.97
C LEU A 189 3.48 0.02 -18.50
N SER A 190 3.10 1.27 -18.21
CA SER A 190 1.87 1.89 -18.71
C SER A 190 1.89 2.30 -20.19
N GLU A 191 3.02 2.21 -20.90
CA GLU A 191 3.06 2.53 -22.34
C GLU A 191 2.06 1.68 -23.14
N ASN A 192 1.81 0.44 -22.70
CA ASN A 192 0.85 -0.47 -23.33
C ASN A 192 -0.59 -0.36 -22.77
N ILE A 193 -0.82 0.47 -21.75
CA ILE A 193 -2.11 0.61 -21.08
C ILE A 193 -2.79 1.86 -21.63
N SER A 194 -3.96 1.71 -22.28
CA SER A 194 -4.68 2.86 -22.84
C SER A 194 -5.15 3.80 -21.71
N GLY A 195 -4.58 5.01 -21.64
CA GLY A 195 -4.99 6.01 -20.64
C GLY A 195 -4.19 7.31 -20.70
N ASN A 196 -4.70 8.36 -20.04
CA ASN A 196 -4.09 9.70 -19.94
C ASN A 196 -2.89 9.77 -18.97
N LEU A 197 -2.16 8.67 -18.75
CA LEU A 197 -0.97 8.71 -17.91
C LEU A 197 0.18 9.36 -18.69
N PRO A 198 1.00 10.22 -18.04
CA PRO A 198 2.18 10.75 -18.70
C PRO A 198 3.09 9.58 -19.05
N HIS A 199 3.33 9.39 -20.35
CA HIS A 199 4.25 8.37 -20.81
C HIS A 199 5.65 8.74 -20.33
N LEU A 200 6.16 7.99 -19.36
CA LEU A 200 7.53 8.13 -18.88
C LEU A 200 8.45 7.30 -19.76
N HIS A 201 9.62 7.87 -20.02
CA HIS A 201 10.75 7.20 -20.65
C HIS A 201 11.92 7.17 -19.68
N PHE A 202 12.56 6.01 -19.56
CA PHE A 202 13.68 5.76 -18.65
C PHE A 202 14.96 5.62 -19.46
N HIS A 203 15.75 6.69 -19.48
CA HIS A 203 17.01 6.75 -20.23
C HIS A 203 18.04 5.79 -19.63
N TYR A 204 18.17 5.82 -18.30
CA TYR A 204 19.01 4.91 -17.55
C TYR A 204 18.29 4.44 -16.29
N MET A 205 18.63 3.24 -15.84
CA MET A 205 18.19 2.74 -14.56
C MET A 205 19.22 1.81 -13.92
N MET A 206 19.17 1.72 -12.60
CA MET A 206 19.88 0.76 -11.79
C MET A 206 18.86 -0.02 -10.98
N ILE A 207 18.91 -1.34 -11.04
CA ILE A 207 18.10 -2.25 -10.23
C ILE A 207 19.01 -2.89 -9.19
N ALA A 208 18.64 -2.77 -7.93
CA ALA A 208 19.38 -3.34 -6.81
C ALA A 208 18.68 -4.57 -6.24
N PHE A 209 19.46 -5.63 -6.03
CA PHE A 209 19.06 -6.92 -5.50
C PHE A 209 19.84 -7.23 -4.24
N ARG A 210 19.18 -7.81 -3.24
CA ARG A 210 19.86 -8.30 -2.04
C ARG A 210 20.66 -9.56 -2.37
N GLU A 211 21.66 -9.86 -1.55
CA GLU A 211 22.40 -11.11 -1.65
C GLU A 211 21.42 -12.29 -1.53
N ASN A 212 21.45 -13.20 -2.51
CA ASN A 212 20.55 -14.35 -2.61
C ASN A 212 19.06 -14.04 -2.81
N SER A 213 18.71 -12.83 -3.26
CA SER A 213 17.35 -12.47 -3.65
C SER A 213 17.27 -12.23 -5.15
N SER A 214 16.29 -12.86 -5.81
CA SER A 214 15.89 -12.51 -7.18
C SER A 214 14.95 -11.32 -7.21
N GLU A 215 14.42 -10.90 -6.07
CA GLU A 215 13.54 -9.74 -5.97
C GLU A 215 14.36 -8.45 -5.83
N PRO A 216 14.06 -7.43 -6.64
CA PRO A 216 14.64 -6.13 -6.46
C PRO A 216 14.11 -5.49 -5.17
N PHE A 217 14.88 -4.60 -4.57
CA PHE A 217 14.41 -3.80 -3.42
C PHE A 217 14.47 -2.30 -3.67
N LEU A 218 15.17 -1.89 -4.73
CA LEU A 218 15.30 -0.50 -5.14
C LEU A 218 15.57 -0.42 -6.64
N LEU A 219 14.83 0.45 -7.32
CA LEU A 219 15.14 0.88 -8.69
C LEU A 219 15.51 2.36 -8.60
N VAL A 220 16.61 2.77 -9.22
CA VAL A 220 16.97 4.17 -9.40
C VAL A 220 16.88 4.48 -10.88
N THR A 221 16.22 5.56 -11.25
CA THR A 221 15.90 5.89 -12.64
C THR A 221 16.33 7.30 -13.01
N LEU A 222 16.77 7.48 -14.25
CA LEU A 222 16.77 8.78 -14.92
C LEU A 222 15.61 8.81 -15.89
N GLU A 223 14.55 9.52 -15.53
CA GLU A 223 13.28 9.51 -16.24
C GLU A 223 12.91 10.88 -16.82
N SER A 224 12.23 10.88 -17.97
CA SER A 224 11.63 12.07 -18.55
C SER A 224 10.22 11.77 -19.05
N ILE A 225 9.35 12.78 -19.05
CA ILE A 225 8.07 12.69 -19.75
C ILE A 225 8.35 12.74 -21.25
N ILE A 226 7.77 11.84 -22.04
CA ILE A 226 7.92 11.84 -23.50
C ILE A 226 7.52 13.22 -24.06
N GLY A 227 8.41 13.80 -24.87
CA GLY A 227 8.24 15.14 -25.46
C GLY A 227 8.74 16.29 -24.57
N GLN A 228 9.22 16.02 -23.36
CA GLN A 228 9.93 16.98 -22.54
C GLN A 228 11.44 16.69 -22.56
N THR A 229 12.24 17.74 -22.36
CA THR A 229 13.71 17.64 -22.32
C THR A 229 14.27 17.50 -20.91
N GLU A 230 13.41 17.58 -19.89
CA GLU A 230 13.83 17.56 -18.50
C GLU A 230 13.97 16.12 -18.00
N ASN A 231 15.15 15.80 -17.50
CA ASN A 231 15.44 14.52 -16.87
C ASN A 231 15.35 14.67 -15.35
N ASN A 232 14.70 13.72 -14.69
CA ASN A 232 14.59 13.66 -13.25
C ASN A 232 15.27 12.40 -12.74
N LEU A 233 16.05 12.53 -11.67
CA LEU A 233 16.58 11.39 -10.94
C LEU A 233 15.52 10.94 -9.94
N CYS A 234 15.06 9.71 -10.06
CA CYS A 234 14.01 9.15 -9.23
C CYS A 234 14.42 7.78 -8.67
N ALA A 235 13.66 7.27 -7.71
CA ALA A 235 13.77 5.89 -7.28
C ALA A 235 12.40 5.29 -6.95
N PHE A 236 12.28 3.98 -7.11
CA PHE A 236 11.15 3.19 -6.65
C PHE A 236 11.63 2.21 -5.58
N ASP A 237 11.00 2.25 -4.41
CA ASP A 237 11.27 1.27 -3.35
C ASP A 237 10.48 -0.02 -3.53
N ASN A 238 10.70 -0.98 -2.63
CA ASN A 238 9.99 -2.26 -2.58
C ASN A 238 8.46 -2.18 -2.45
N LYS A 239 7.91 -1.03 -2.05
CA LYS A 239 6.46 -0.80 -2.00
C LYS A 239 5.94 -0.07 -3.23
N GLY A 240 6.79 0.07 -4.24
CA GLY A 240 6.51 0.82 -5.45
C GLY A 240 6.31 2.32 -5.26
N ILE A 241 6.73 2.88 -4.12
CA ILE A 241 6.65 4.32 -3.87
C ILE A 241 7.71 5.02 -4.72
N HIS A 242 7.27 6.04 -5.48
CA HIS A 242 8.12 6.87 -6.32
C HIS A 242 8.72 8.04 -5.52
N HIS A 243 10.05 8.09 -5.46
CA HIS A 243 10.84 9.12 -4.78
C HIS A 243 11.55 9.98 -5.82
N ASN A 244 11.25 11.28 -5.87
CA ASN A 244 11.86 12.21 -6.82
C ASN A 244 13.00 13.00 -6.14
N PHE A 245 14.22 12.90 -6.68
CA PHE A 245 15.42 13.59 -6.21
C PHE A 245 15.73 14.88 -6.98
N GLY A 246 14.83 15.27 -7.88
CA GLY A 246 14.88 16.50 -8.64
C GLY A 246 15.46 16.35 -10.04
N LYS A 247 15.47 17.48 -10.75
CA LYS A 247 15.95 17.62 -12.11
C LYS A 247 17.47 17.40 -12.19
N ARG A 248 17.91 16.54 -13.12
CA ARG A 248 19.30 16.08 -13.29
C ARG A 248 19.68 15.88 -14.77
N ASP A 249 19.59 16.95 -15.56
CA ASP A 249 20.00 16.95 -16.98
C ASP A 249 21.50 16.67 -17.18
N ASP A 250 22.30 16.80 -16.12
CA ASP A 250 23.74 16.50 -16.09
C ASP A 250 24.08 14.99 -16.11
N LEU A 251 23.07 14.13 -15.99
CA LEU A 251 23.20 12.67 -15.89
C LEU A 251 22.86 11.90 -17.18
N THR A 252 22.84 12.59 -18.32
CA THR A 252 22.68 11.96 -19.64
C THR A 252 23.87 11.07 -20.05
N ASP A 253 24.98 11.17 -19.33
CA ASP A 253 26.13 10.29 -19.43
C ASP A 253 26.00 9.08 -18.48
N GLN A 254 26.25 7.88 -19.00
CA GLN A 254 26.10 6.62 -18.26
C GLN A 254 26.96 6.59 -16.99
N ASP A 255 28.25 6.94 -17.06
CA ASP A 255 29.15 6.84 -15.91
C ASP A 255 28.74 7.80 -14.79
N ARG A 256 28.26 8.99 -15.16
CA ARG A 256 27.68 9.94 -14.20
C ARG A 256 26.41 9.42 -13.55
N PHE A 257 25.48 8.87 -14.34
CA PHE A 257 24.27 8.25 -13.79
C PHE A 257 24.62 7.11 -12.82
N GLU A 258 25.52 6.20 -13.19
CA GLU A 258 25.94 5.08 -12.33
C GLU A 258 26.46 5.57 -10.97
N SER A 259 27.33 6.60 -10.99
CA SER A 259 27.90 7.19 -9.78
C SER A 259 26.82 7.78 -8.87
N GLU A 260 25.85 8.50 -9.44
CA GLU A 260 24.74 9.08 -8.67
C GLU A 260 23.75 8.03 -8.18
N ALA A 261 23.44 7.02 -8.98
CA ALA A 261 22.55 5.93 -8.58
C ALA A 261 23.10 5.16 -7.37
N ILE A 262 24.42 4.94 -7.34
CA ILE A 262 25.09 4.33 -6.18
C ILE A 262 25.00 5.24 -4.93
N LYS A 263 25.05 6.57 -5.08
CA LYS A 263 24.85 7.50 -3.96
C LYS A 263 23.42 7.42 -3.42
N VAL A 264 22.42 7.36 -4.30
CA VAL A 264 21.01 7.17 -3.91
C VAL A 264 20.84 5.87 -3.14
N LEU A 265 21.43 4.77 -3.62
CA LEU A 265 21.43 3.48 -2.91
C LEU A 265 22.06 3.59 -1.51
N ALA A 266 23.21 4.25 -1.39
CA ALA A 266 23.87 4.45 -0.09
C ALA A 266 23.01 5.27 0.87
N GLN A 267 22.30 6.29 0.37
CA GLN A 267 21.34 7.07 1.16
C GLN A 267 20.15 6.22 1.62
N PHE A 268 19.65 5.32 0.76
CA PHE A 268 18.57 4.41 1.09
C PHE A 268 18.95 3.48 2.26
N PHE A 269 20.11 2.83 2.19
CA PHE A 269 20.60 1.98 3.28
C PHE A 269 20.81 2.75 4.59
N LYS A 270 21.31 3.98 4.51
CA LYS A 270 21.47 4.83 5.70
C LYS A 270 20.11 5.09 6.38
N ASN A 271 19.07 5.37 5.59
CA ASN A 271 17.73 5.60 6.12
C ASN A 271 17.13 4.32 6.74
N GLU A 272 17.26 3.16 6.08
CA GLU A 272 16.82 1.87 6.63
C GLU A 272 17.50 1.57 7.97
N LEU A 273 18.81 1.81 8.08
CA LEU A 273 19.56 1.59 9.31
C LEU A 273 19.06 2.48 10.45
N GLU A 274 18.77 3.75 10.19
CA GLU A 274 18.23 4.66 11.22
C GLU A 274 16.81 4.25 11.66
N ILE A 275 15.96 3.81 10.74
CA ILE A 275 14.61 3.29 11.06
C ILE A 275 14.72 2.03 11.93
N ALA A 276 15.65 1.12 11.61
CA ALA A 276 15.88 -0.10 12.37
C ALA A 276 16.36 0.20 13.80
N LYS A 277 17.28 1.17 13.97
CA LYS A 277 17.75 1.62 15.29
C LYS A 277 16.61 2.18 16.15
N GLU A 278 15.76 3.04 15.58
CA GLU A 278 14.64 3.62 16.33
C GLU A 278 13.60 2.55 16.69
N SER A 279 13.32 1.61 15.77
CA SER A 279 12.41 0.50 16.03
C SER A 279 12.91 -0.42 17.14
N ALA A 280 14.22 -0.72 17.17
CA ALA A 280 14.85 -1.51 18.22
C ALA A 280 14.75 -0.81 19.59
N LYS A 281 14.96 0.51 19.63
CA LYS A 281 14.80 1.32 20.84
C LYS A 281 13.37 1.28 21.38
N ILE A 282 12.37 1.46 20.50
CA ILE A 282 10.94 1.36 20.89
C ILE A 282 10.61 -0.03 21.45
N ALA A 283 11.12 -1.09 20.84
CA ALA A 283 10.91 -2.45 21.31
C ALA A 283 11.52 -2.68 22.70
N GLN A 284 12.73 -2.17 22.93
CA GLN A 284 13.39 -2.21 24.24
C GLN A 284 12.58 -1.46 25.31
N ASP A 285 12.13 -0.23 25.02
CA ASP A 285 11.34 0.57 25.95
C ASP A 285 10.02 -0.13 26.34
N LYS A 286 9.36 -0.79 25.37
CA LYS A 286 8.15 -1.59 25.62
C LYS A 286 8.45 -2.79 26.53
N HIS A 287 9.56 -3.48 26.31
CA HIS A 287 9.97 -4.62 27.11
C HIS A 287 10.27 -4.20 28.56
N GLU A 288 11.02 -3.12 28.76
CA GLU A 288 11.32 -2.58 30.09
C GLU A 288 10.04 -2.13 30.82
N THR A 289 9.10 -1.51 30.09
CA THR A 289 7.79 -1.13 30.63
C THR A 289 6.97 -2.35 31.07
N ALA A 290 6.99 -3.44 30.30
CA ALA A 290 6.31 -4.68 30.66
C ALA A 290 6.90 -5.31 31.94
N ILE A 291 8.24 -5.37 32.04
CA ILE A 291 8.93 -5.85 33.25
C ILE A 291 8.54 -5.00 34.46
N ARG A 292 8.51 -3.67 34.33
CA ARG A 292 8.14 -2.77 35.42
C ARG A 292 6.70 -2.98 35.88
N ARG A 293 5.76 -3.17 34.96
CA ARG A 293 4.35 -3.49 35.27
C ARG A 293 4.22 -4.83 35.99
N HIS A 294 4.95 -5.85 35.54
CA HIS A 294 4.94 -7.16 36.18
C HIS A 294 5.47 -7.10 37.63
N LYS A 295 6.60 -6.43 37.87
CA LYS A 295 7.13 -6.22 39.23
C LYS A 295 6.16 -5.47 40.14
N LEU A 296 5.45 -4.46 39.61
CA LEU A 296 4.45 -3.70 40.37
C LEU A 296 3.25 -4.59 40.74
N TYR A 297 2.82 -5.45 39.82
CA TYR A 297 1.74 -6.41 40.04
C TYR A 297 2.12 -7.42 41.13
N GLU A 298 3.32 -8.02 41.06
CA GLU A 298 3.83 -8.94 42.09
C GLU A 298 3.90 -8.28 43.47
N ALA A 299 4.40 -7.04 43.54
CA ALA A 299 4.44 -6.28 44.78
C ALA A 299 3.04 -6.04 45.37
N THR A 300 2.06 -5.71 44.52
CA THR A 300 0.68 -5.46 44.93
C THR A 300 0.01 -6.73 45.48
N ILE A 301 0.23 -7.89 44.84
CA ILE A 301 -0.26 -9.18 45.33
C ILE A 301 0.36 -9.52 46.68
N ARG A 302 1.68 -9.35 46.82
CA ARG A 302 2.38 -9.63 48.08
C ARG A 302 1.84 -8.80 49.23
N ASP A 303 1.53 -7.53 49.00
CA ASP A 303 1.01 -6.65 50.05
C ASP A 303 -0.44 -6.98 50.44
N LYS A 304 -1.29 -7.38 49.48
CA LYS A 304 -2.65 -7.87 49.76
C LYS A 304 -2.68 -9.16 50.60
N ASN A 305 -1.66 -10.00 50.46
CA ASN A 305 -1.56 -11.28 51.16
C ASN A 305 -0.82 -11.18 52.51
N LYS A 306 -0.40 -9.99 52.96
CA LYS A 306 0.12 -9.83 54.32
C LYS A 306 -0.99 -10.07 55.34
N PRO A 307 -0.77 -10.92 56.36
CA PRO A 307 -1.74 -11.09 57.44
C PRO A 307 -1.94 -9.76 58.16
N LYS A 308 -3.20 -9.38 58.37
CA LYS A 308 -3.55 -8.19 59.15
C LYS A 308 -3.16 -8.45 60.61
N SER A 309 -2.18 -7.72 61.11
CA SER A 309 -1.79 -7.67 62.52
C SER A 309 -2.79 -6.89 63.35
#